data_AF-A0A940ELT0-F1
#
_entry.id   AF-A0A940ELT0-F1
#
_cell.length_a   1.000
_cell.length_b   1.000
_cell.length_c   1.000
_cell.angle_alpha   90.00
_cell.angle_beta   90.00
_cell.angle_gamma   90.00
#
_symmetry.space_group_name_H-M   'P 1'
#
loop_
_entity.id
_entity.type
_entity.pdbx_description
1 polymer ?
#
loop_
_entity_poly.entity_id
_entity_poly.type
_entity_poly.pdbx_seq_one_letter_code
_entity_poly.pdbx_strand_id
1 'polypeptide(L)'
;MRKNPLSRRARPSRTDGFVLLEALVALMIFAFGILGIIGLQAAMTKTQTNAKFRADASYMAQQLIGTMWTDVTNLSSYQTSSCAGYARCADWAGQLSEKLPSPGYAVTVDAATGEVTININWSAPNEEQHNYVATTQIKL
;
A
#
# COMPACT_ATOMS: atom_id res chain seq x y z
N MET A 1 -25.92 -79.97 26.93
CA MET A 1 -26.35 -78.59 26.66
C MET A 1 -25.16 -77.63 26.75
N ARG A 2 -24.60 -77.15 25.63
CA ARG A 2 -23.81 -75.90 25.60
C ARG A 2 -23.83 -75.34 24.18
N LYS A 3 -24.06 -74.03 24.11
CA LYS A 3 -24.64 -73.29 22.97
C LYS A 3 -23.63 -73.10 21.83
N ASN A 4 -24.13 -73.28 20.61
CA ASN A 4 -23.47 -73.05 19.34
C ASN A 4 -23.13 -71.56 19.15
N PRO A 5 -21.89 -71.14 18.85
CA PRO A 5 -21.62 -69.76 18.48
C PRO A 5 -22.10 -69.55 17.03
N LEU A 6 -23.10 -68.69 16.84
CA LEU A 6 -23.57 -68.27 15.53
C LEU A 6 -22.45 -67.47 14.85
N SER A 7 -21.81 -68.09 13.86
CA SER A 7 -20.87 -67.41 12.95
C SER A 7 -21.65 -66.36 12.14
N ARG A 8 -21.54 -65.09 12.55
CA ARG A 8 -22.15 -63.96 11.86
C ARG A 8 -21.28 -63.65 10.64
N ARG A 9 -21.68 -64.18 9.48
CA ARG A 9 -21.03 -63.90 8.19
C ARG A 9 -21.14 -62.39 7.91
N ALA A 10 -20.01 -61.66 8.00
CA ALA A 10 -19.95 -60.27 7.60
C ALA A 10 -20.29 -60.17 6.11
N ARG A 11 -21.35 -59.43 5.74
CA ARG A 11 -21.64 -59.13 4.35
C ARG A 11 -20.54 -58.17 3.86
N PRO A 12 -19.90 -58.42 2.70
CA PRO A 12 -19.02 -57.43 2.11
C PRO A 12 -19.86 -56.19 1.80
N SER A 13 -19.51 -55.06 2.40
CA SER A 13 -20.06 -53.76 2.00
C SER A 13 -19.67 -53.54 0.55
N ARG A 14 -20.66 -53.40 -0.33
CA ARG A 14 -20.43 -52.92 -1.70
C ARG A 14 -19.84 -51.52 -1.60
N THR A 15 -18.56 -51.40 -1.89
CA THR A 15 -17.92 -50.09 -2.06
C THR A 15 -18.37 -49.58 -3.43
N ASP A 16 -19.43 -48.79 -3.46
CA ASP A 16 -19.88 -48.14 -4.69
C ASP A 16 -18.79 -47.15 -5.15
N GLY A 17 -18.41 -47.24 -6.43
CA GLY A 17 -17.28 -46.54 -7.06
C GLY A 17 -17.43 -45.03 -7.22
N PHE A 18 -18.12 -44.36 -6.30
CA PHE A 18 -18.40 -42.93 -6.34
C PHE A 18 -17.34 -42.06 -5.62
N VAL A 19 -16.45 -42.67 -4.83
CA VAL A 19 -15.40 -41.98 -4.05
C VAL A 19 -14.48 -41.11 -4.91
N LEU A 20 -14.17 -41.56 -6.12
CA LEU A 20 -13.29 -40.82 -7.04
C LEU A 20 -13.97 -39.55 -7.57
N LEU A 21 -15.29 -39.61 -7.83
CA LEU A 21 -16.09 -38.44 -8.21
C LEU A 21 -16.25 -37.47 -7.04
N GLU A 22 -16.47 -37.98 -5.83
CA GLU A 22 -16.56 -37.16 -4.62
C GLU A 22 -15.25 -36.40 -4.36
N ALA A 23 -14.11 -37.08 -4.46
CA ALA A 23 -12.79 -36.44 -4.35
C ALA A 23 -12.56 -35.39 -5.46
N LEU A 24 -12.98 -35.67 -6.70
CA LEU A 24 -12.84 -34.72 -7.81
C LEU A 24 -13.69 -33.47 -7.60
N VAL A 25 -14.94 -33.62 -7.14
CA VAL A 25 -15.82 -32.50 -6.83
C VAL A 25 -15.26 -31.69 -5.64
N ALA A 26 -14.77 -32.36 -4.59
CA ALA A 26 -14.12 -31.69 -3.47
C ALA A 26 -12.89 -30.89 -3.89
N LEU A 27 -12.02 -31.47 -4.73
CA LEU A 27 -10.85 -30.80 -5.30
C LEU A 27 -11.25 -29.62 -6.19
N MET A 28 -12.31 -29.76 -6.99
CA MET A 28 -12.82 -28.69 -7.85
C MET A 28 -13.31 -27.49 -7.02
N ILE A 29 -14.13 -27.73 -6.01
CA ILE A 29 -14.62 -26.68 -5.10
C ILE A 29 -13.45 -26.03 -4.37
N PHE A 30 -12.51 -26.85 -3.87
CA PHE A 30 -11.32 -26.37 -3.17
C PHE A 30 -10.43 -25.50 -4.07
N ALA A 31 -10.24 -25.90 -5.33
CA ALA A 31 -9.48 -25.12 -6.31
C ALA A 31 -10.10 -23.74 -6.55
N PHE A 32 -11.42 -23.63 -6.68
CA PHE A 32 -12.10 -22.34 -6.76
C PHE A 32 -11.94 -21.50 -5.49
N GLY A 33 -11.96 -22.13 -4.31
CA GLY A 33 -11.69 -21.47 -3.04
C GLY A 33 -10.31 -20.81 -2.99
N ILE A 34 -9.26 -21.51 -3.44
CA ILE A 34 -7.90 -20.97 -3.51
C ILE A 34 -7.81 -19.78 -4.47
N LEU A 35 -8.42 -19.89 -5.66
CA LEU A 35 -8.43 -18.79 -6.64
C LEU A 35 -9.10 -17.53 -6.05
N GLY A 36 -10.18 -17.70 -5.29
CA GLY A 36 -10.84 -16.59 -4.58
C GLY A 36 -9.92 -15.90 -3.57
N ILE A 37 -9.16 -16.66 -2.78
CA ILE A 37 -8.22 -16.11 -1.80
C ILE A 37 -7.05 -15.40 -2.48
N ILE A 38 -6.50 -15.95 -3.56
CA ILE A 38 -5.42 -15.31 -4.33
C ILE A 38 -5.89 -13.97 -4.92
N GLY A 39 -7.11 -13.92 -5.46
CA GLY A 39 -7.71 -12.69 -5.96
C GLY A 39 -7.85 -11.61 -4.87
N LEU A 40 -8.31 -12.01 -3.68
CA LEU A 40 -8.38 -11.11 -2.53
C LEU A 40 -6.98 -10.65 -2.08
N GLN A 41 -6.00 -11.55 -2.05
CA GLN A 41 -4.62 -11.24 -1.67
C GLN A 41 -3.97 -10.24 -2.64
N ALA A 42 -4.21 -10.39 -3.94
CA ALA A 42 -3.74 -9.44 -4.94
C ALA A 42 -4.37 -8.05 -4.73
N ALA A 43 -5.69 -7.99 -4.50
CA ALA A 43 -6.39 -6.74 -4.21
C ALA A 43 -5.86 -6.07 -2.92
N MET A 44 -5.65 -6.83 -1.85
CA MET A 44 -5.10 -6.32 -0.59
C MET A 44 -3.67 -5.79 -0.75
N THR A 45 -2.83 -6.48 -1.53
CA THR A 45 -1.45 -6.01 -1.79
C THR A 45 -1.45 -4.68 -2.52
N LYS A 46 -2.37 -4.49 -3.48
CA LYS A 46 -2.53 -3.23 -4.21
C LYS A 46 -2.96 -2.09 -3.28
N THR A 47 -3.99 -2.31 -2.46
CA THR A 47 -4.46 -1.27 -1.53
C THR A 47 -3.41 -0.93 -0.47
N GLN A 48 -2.64 -1.91 0.00
CA GLN A 48 -1.55 -1.69 0.95
C GLN A 48 -0.41 -0.87 0.34
N THR A 49 -0.06 -1.14 -0.91
CA THR A 49 0.94 -0.35 -1.65
C THR A 49 0.49 1.10 -1.79
N ASN A 50 -0.77 1.34 -2.16
CA ASN A 50 -1.29 2.70 -2.32
C ASN A 50 -1.38 3.44 -0.98
N ALA A 51 -1.76 2.74 0.10
CA ALA A 51 -1.71 3.30 1.45
C ALA A 51 -0.28 3.66 1.87
N LYS A 52 0.71 2.82 1.51
CA LYS A 52 2.12 3.08 1.77
C LYS A 52 2.60 4.35 1.05
N PHE A 53 2.31 4.53 -0.24
CA PHE A 53 2.71 5.75 -0.94
C PHE A 53 2.10 7.01 -0.34
N ARG A 54 0.83 6.96 0.08
CA ARG A 54 0.20 8.08 0.79
C ARG A 54 0.88 8.40 2.12
N ALA A 55 1.29 7.37 2.86
CA ALA A 55 2.02 7.54 4.12
C ALA A 55 3.45 8.08 3.90
N ASP A 56 4.14 7.59 2.86
CA ASP A 56 5.47 8.08 2.50
C ASP A 56 5.39 9.56 2.04
N ALA A 57 4.38 9.94 1.25
CA ALA A 57 4.15 11.34 0.85
C ALA A 57 3.87 12.25 2.06
N SER A 58 3.01 11.82 2.99
CA SER A 58 2.72 12.60 4.20
C SER A 58 3.93 12.72 5.12
N TYR A 59 4.73 11.67 5.23
CA TYR A 59 5.99 11.69 5.96
C TYR A 59 6.97 12.69 5.33
N MET A 60 7.15 12.64 4.01
CA MET A 60 8.06 13.55 3.30
C MET A 60 7.63 15.02 3.41
N ALA A 61 6.32 15.32 3.37
CA ALA A 61 5.82 16.66 3.61
C ALA A 61 6.14 17.15 5.03
N GLN A 62 5.89 16.33 6.05
CA GLN A 62 6.21 16.66 7.45
C GLN A 62 7.71 16.85 7.67
N GLN A 63 8.54 16.04 7.02
CA GLN A 63 9.99 16.16 7.04
C GLN A 63 10.45 17.52 6.47
N LEU A 64 9.88 17.95 5.35
CA LEU A 64 10.17 19.26 4.77
C LEU A 64 9.72 20.40 5.68
N ILE A 65 8.51 20.31 6.24
CA ILE A 65 8.00 21.29 7.21
C ILE A 65 8.94 21.40 8.40
N GLY A 66 9.36 20.28 8.99
CA GLY A 66 10.32 20.28 10.10
C GLY A 66 11.66 20.93 9.72
N THR A 67 12.14 20.67 8.50
CA THR A 67 13.36 21.30 7.99
C THR A 67 13.20 22.81 7.86
N MET A 68 12.08 23.28 7.31
CA MET A 68 11.74 24.70 7.19
C MET A 68 11.63 25.39 8.57
N TRP A 69 11.09 24.72 9.58
CA TRP A 69 11.02 25.25 10.95
C TRP A 69 12.41 25.47 11.57
N THR A 70 13.41 24.68 11.18
CA THR A 70 14.80 24.89 11.61
C THR A 70 15.55 25.93 10.76
N ASP A 71 14.91 26.45 9.72
CA ASP A 71 15.50 27.27 8.68
C ASP A 71 14.60 28.44 8.25
N VAL A 72 13.89 29.01 9.23
CA VAL A 72 12.87 30.03 9.01
C VAL A 72 13.40 31.28 8.31
N THR A 73 14.70 31.56 8.41
CA THR A 73 15.33 32.71 7.73
C THR A 73 15.42 32.53 6.22
N ASN A 74 15.35 31.30 5.71
CA ASN A 74 15.53 30.96 4.30
C ASN A 74 14.26 30.35 3.67
N LEU A 75 13.07 30.61 4.21
CA LEU A 75 11.82 29.99 3.71
C LEU A 75 11.60 30.20 2.21
N SER A 76 11.95 31.37 1.66
CA SER A 76 11.82 31.65 0.22
C SER A 76 12.68 30.73 -0.65
N SER A 77 13.78 30.18 -0.13
CA SER A 77 14.64 29.23 -0.85
C SER A 77 13.99 27.85 -1.03
N TYR A 78 12.93 27.56 -0.28
CA TYR A 78 12.15 26.33 -0.43
C TYR A 78 11.04 26.41 -1.48
N GLN A 79 10.79 27.59 -2.06
CA GLN A 79 9.87 27.72 -3.18
C GLN A 79 10.26 26.76 -4.30
N THR A 80 9.27 26.17 -4.98
CA THR A 80 9.53 25.19 -6.07
C THR A 80 10.59 25.66 -7.07
N SER A 81 10.56 26.95 -7.46
CA SER A 81 11.51 27.56 -8.39
C SER A 81 12.95 27.64 -7.89
N SER A 82 13.14 27.65 -6.57
CA SER A 82 14.43 27.86 -5.91
C SER A 82 14.97 26.60 -5.23
N CYS A 83 14.12 25.60 -5.01
CA CYS A 83 14.42 24.36 -4.30
C CYS A 83 15.66 23.64 -4.83
N ALA A 84 15.83 23.55 -6.15
CA ALA A 84 17.00 22.90 -6.76
C ALA A 84 18.33 23.63 -6.47
N GLY A 85 18.28 24.93 -6.20
CA GLY A 85 19.46 25.73 -5.83
C GLY A 85 19.76 25.71 -4.34
N TYR A 86 18.90 25.10 -3.52
CA TYR A 86 19.05 25.06 -2.07
C TYR A 86 19.27 23.63 -1.58
N ALA A 87 20.48 23.34 -1.07
CA ALA A 87 20.92 21.97 -0.76
C ALA A 87 19.90 21.16 0.05
N ARG A 88 19.33 21.74 1.13
CA ARG A 88 18.33 21.06 1.96
C ARG A 88 17.07 20.66 1.21
N CYS A 89 16.60 21.53 0.30
CA CYS A 89 15.41 21.26 -0.50
C CYS A 89 15.72 20.29 -1.64
N ALA A 90 16.88 20.42 -2.28
CA ALA A 90 17.36 19.50 -3.31
C ALA A 90 17.55 18.08 -2.77
N ASP A 91 18.16 17.93 -1.58
CA ASP A 91 18.35 16.64 -0.91
C ASP A 91 17.01 15.99 -0.55
N TRP A 92 16.05 16.79 -0.06
CA TRP A 92 14.69 16.33 0.20
C TRP A 92 13.99 15.86 -1.09
N ALA A 93 14.12 16.61 -2.18
CA ALA A 93 13.56 16.24 -3.48
C ALA A 93 14.19 14.95 -4.03
N GLY A 94 15.50 14.75 -3.79
CA GLY A 94 16.21 13.51 -4.09
C GLY A 94 15.60 12.32 -3.32
N GLN A 95 15.44 12.45 -2.00
CA GLN A 95 14.80 11.43 -1.18
C GLN A 95 13.35 11.14 -1.60
N LEU A 96 12.60 12.16 -2.03
CA LEU A 96 11.23 12.00 -2.52
C LEU A 96 11.18 11.06 -3.73
N SER A 97 12.17 11.17 -4.63
CA SER A 97 12.31 10.30 -5.82
C SER A 97 12.69 8.86 -5.53
N GLU A 98 13.27 8.58 -4.37
CA GLU A 98 13.53 7.20 -3.94
C GLU A 98 12.31 6.53 -3.32
N LYS A 99 11.37 7.32 -2.78
CA LYS A 99 10.21 6.81 -2.03
C LYS A 99 8.95 6.67 -2.87
N LEU A 100 8.74 7.54 -3.85
CA LEU A 100 7.50 7.60 -4.62
C LEU A 100 7.74 7.29 -6.10
N PRO A 101 6.78 6.63 -6.78
CA PRO A 101 6.85 6.41 -8.22
C PRO A 101 6.53 7.70 -8.97
N SER A 102 7.42 8.12 -9.87
CA SER A 102 7.26 9.32 -10.71
C SER A 102 6.78 10.55 -9.92
N PRO A 103 7.52 11.02 -8.90
CA PRO A 103 7.04 12.09 -8.05
C PRO A 103 7.10 13.44 -8.76
N GLY A 104 6.13 14.28 -8.43
CA GLY A 104 6.20 15.71 -8.59
C GLY A 104 5.94 16.40 -7.25
N TYR A 105 6.42 17.62 -7.12
CA TYR A 105 6.13 18.44 -5.95
C TYR A 105 5.98 19.91 -6.35
N ALA A 106 5.20 20.64 -5.57
CA ALA A 106 5.09 22.08 -5.61
C ALA A 106 5.05 22.61 -4.18
N VAL A 107 6.04 23.42 -3.83
CA VAL A 107 6.09 24.19 -2.60
C VAL A 107 5.81 25.65 -2.94
N THR A 108 4.83 26.22 -2.23
CA THR A 108 4.45 27.63 -2.28
C THR A 108 4.65 28.26 -0.91
N VAL A 109 5.46 29.30 -0.83
CA VAL A 109 5.70 30.08 0.39
C VAL A 109 5.12 31.48 0.22
N ASP A 110 4.15 31.84 1.05
CA ASP A 110 3.62 33.19 1.17
C ASP A 110 4.42 33.97 2.22
N ALA A 111 5.24 34.90 1.75
CA ALA A 111 6.09 35.73 2.60
C ALA A 111 5.31 36.78 3.43
N ALA A 112 4.07 37.11 3.05
CA ALA A 112 3.26 38.09 3.78
C ALA A 112 2.59 37.47 5.01
N THR A 113 2.20 36.20 4.92
CA THR A 113 1.48 35.47 5.98
C THR A 113 2.36 34.45 6.70
N GLY A 114 3.49 34.04 6.12
CA GLY A 114 4.29 32.92 6.58
C GLY A 114 3.64 31.56 6.28
N GLU A 115 2.60 31.52 5.44
CA GLU A 115 1.94 30.29 5.05
C GLU A 115 2.78 29.51 4.02
N VAL A 116 2.94 28.22 4.27
CA VAL A 116 3.64 27.29 3.39
C VAL A 116 2.68 26.19 2.99
N THR A 117 2.47 26.04 1.68
CA THR A 117 1.70 24.95 1.09
C THR A 117 2.62 24.04 0.31
N ILE A 118 2.61 22.75 0.65
CA ILE A 118 3.37 21.69 0.00
C ILE A 118 2.38 20.73 -0.66
N ASN A 119 2.48 20.62 -1.97
CA ASN A 119 1.77 19.65 -2.79
C ASN A 119 2.78 18.59 -3.25
N ILE A 120 2.48 17.32 -3.02
CA ILE A 120 3.25 16.17 -3.49
C ILE A 120 2.31 15.32 -4.34
N ASN A 121 2.72 15.02 -5.56
CA ASN A 121 1.99 14.15 -6.46
C ASN A 121 2.86 12.97 -6.91
N TRP A 122 2.21 11.84 -7.21
CA TRP A 122 2.87 10.63 -7.71
C TRP A 122 1.92 9.83 -8.60
N SER A 123 2.46 8.99 -9.48
CA SER A 123 1.67 8.09 -10.32
C SER A 123 2.36 6.74 -10.39
N ALA A 124 1.65 5.70 -9.94
CA ALA A 124 2.09 4.32 -10.11
C ALA A 124 1.79 3.87 -11.56
N PRO A 125 2.53 2.87 -12.09
CA PRO A 125 2.28 2.38 -13.44
C PRO A 125 0.82 1.94 -13.63
N ASN A 126 0.15 2.50 -14.63
CA ASN A 126 -1.28 2.26 -14.94
C ASN A 126 -2.27 2.73 -13.86
N GLU A 127 -1.88 3.68 -12.99
CA GLU A 127 -2.79 4.34 -12.05
C GLU A 127 -2.90 5.84 -12.33
N GLU A 128 -4.04 6.41 -11.95
CA GLU A 128 -4.24 7.87 -11.99
C GLU A 128 -3.25 8.57 -11.07
N GLN A 129 -2.99 9.85 -11.36
CA GLN A 129 -2.12 10.66 -10.51
C GLN A 129 -2.79 10.87 -9.15
N HIS A 130 -2.02 10.61 -8.10
CA HIS A 130 -2.40 10.91 -6.74
C HIS A 130 -1.78 12.23 -6.29
N ASN A 131 -2.45 12.90 -5.35
CA ASN A 131 -2.00 14.14 -4.78
C ASN A 131 -2.14 14.10 -3.25
N TYR A 132 -1.16 14.68 -2.56
CA TYR A 132 -1.16 14.94 -1.13
C TYR A 132 -0.77 16.40 -0.90
N VAL A 133 -1.62 17.13 -0.19
CA VAL A 133 -1.38 18.55 0.13
C VAL A 133 -1.29 18.72 1.64
N ALA A 134 -0.25 19.42 2.09
CA ALA A 134 -0.07 19.85 3.46
C ALA A 134 0.14 21.37 3.50
N THR A 135 -0.56 22.04 4.40
CA THR A 135 -0.42 23.48 4.61
C THR A 135 -0.06 23.73 6.07
N THR A 136 0.91 24.59 6.29
CA THR A 136 1.35 25.01 7.63
C THR A 136 1.61 26.51 7.63
N GLN A 137 1.54 27.14 8.80
CA GLN A 137 2.07 28.48 8.97
C GLN A 137 3.38 28.41 9.75
N ILE A 138 4.37 29.17 9.28
CA ILE A 138 5.68 29.31 9.90
C ILE A 138 5.85 30.79 10.19
N LYS A 139 5.90 31.13 11.48
CA LYS A 139 6.08 32.52 11.90
C LYS A 139 7.53 32.92 11.66
N LEU A 140 7.72 33.90 10.78
CA LEU A 140 9.01 34.55 10.51
C LEU A 140 9.50 35.36 11.71
#